data_AF-A0A2I0XHA5-F1
#
_entry.id   AF-A0A2I0XHA5-F1
#
_cell.length_a   1.000
_cell.length_b   1.000
_cell.length_c   1.000
_cell.angle_alpha   90.00
_cell.angle_beta   90.00
_cell.angle_gamma   90.00
#
_symmetry.space_group_name_H-M   'P 1'
#
loop_
_entity.id
_entity.type
_entity.pdbx_description
1 polymer ?
#
loop_
_entity_poly.entity_id
_entity_poly.type
_entity_poly.pdbx_seq_one_letter_code
_entity_poly.pdbx_strand_id
1 'polypeptide(L)' 'MSPTTIIEHLVLFRVRDSTDPSKIDTMVSSHRLLSSLDQIPHLAACHIHRRRSPAADFTHFLHIRFFS' A
#
# COMPACT_ATOMS: atom_id res chain seq x y z
N MET A 1 1.64 -27.41 15.54
CA MET A 1 1.75 -26.01 15.11
C MET A 1 0.70 -25.79 14.02
N SER A 2 -0.21 -24.85 14.20
CA SER A 2 -1.15 -24.47 13.13
C SER A 2 -0.37 -23.85 11.96
N PRO A 3 -0.77 -24.09 10.71
CA PRO A 3 -0.12 -23.45 9.56
C PRO A 3 -0.29 -21.94 9.67
N THR A 4 0.81 -21.19 9.53
CA THR A 4 0.79 -19.73 9.50
C THR A 4 0.20 -19.29 8.16
N THR A 5 -1.05 -18.82 8.16
CA THR A 5 -1.70 -18.31 6.95
C THR A 5 -1.27 -16.87 6.74
N ILE A 6 -0.73 -16.57 5.57
CA ILE A 6 -0.39 -15.20 5.17
C ILE A 6 -1.59 -14.62 4.42
N ILE A 7 -2.10 -13.49 4.89
CA ILE A 7 -3.15 -12.72 4.21
C ILE A 7 -2.47 -11.61 3.41
N GLU A 8 -2.75 -11.56 2.10
CA GLU A 8 -2.31 -10.49 1.21
C GLU A 8 -3.41 -9.44 1.07
N HIS A 9 -3.10 -8.20 1.44
CA HIS A 9 -4.02 -7.07 1.31
C HIS A 9 -3.42 -6.03 0.34
N LEU A 10 -4.11 -5.82 -0.78
CA LEU A 10 -3.73 -4.85 -1.81
C LEU A 10 -4.79 -3.76 -1.90
N VAL A 11 -4.38 -2.52 -1.66
CA VAL A 11 -5.25 -1.34 -1.77
C VAL A 11 -4.74 -0.46 -2.91
N LEU A 12 -5.64 -0.08 -3.82
CA LEU A 12 -5.37 0.81 -4.94
C LEU A 12 -6.05 2.15 -4.69
N PHE A 13 -5.33 3.26 -4.89
CA PHE A 13 -5.86 4.60 -4.69
C PHE A 13 -5.45 5.58 -5.79
N ARG A 14 -6.38 6.49 -6.10
CA ARG A 14 -6.18 7.62 -7.00
C ARG A 14 -5.94 8.87 -6.18
N VAL A 15 -4.76 9.44 -6.34
CA VAL A 15 -4.43 10.78 -5.84
C VAL A 15 -4.98 11.80 -6.84
N ARG A 16 -5.53 12.92 -6.34
CA ARG A 16 -6.01 14.01 -7.19
C ARG A 16 -4.82 14.79 -7.74
N ASP A 17 -4.90 15.29 -8.97
CA ASP A 17 -3.77 15.96 -9.65
C ASP A 17 -3.28 17.23 -8.93
N SER A 18 -4.14 17.88 -8.14
CA SER A 18 -3.79 19.05 -7.32
C SER A 18 -3.23 18.72 -5.95
N THR A 19 -2.97 17.44 -5.65
CA THR A 19 -2.47 17.03 -4.33
C THR A 19 -0.99 17.33 -4.22
N ASP A 20 -0.63 18.09 -3.19
CA ASP A 20 0.76 18.37 -2.85
C ASP A 20 1.54 17.05 -2.63
N PRO A 21 2.68 16.82 -3.30
CA PRO A 21 3.51 15.64 -3.12
C PRO A 21 3.86 15.34 -1.66
N SER A 22 4.07 16.37 -0.83
CA SER A 22 4.38 16.21 0.59
C SER A 22 3.26 15.51 1.37
N LYS A 23 1.99 15.66 0.96
CA LYS A 23 0.86 14.94 1.56
C LYS A 23 0.88 13.46 1.19
N ILE A 24 1.32 13.13 -0.02
CA ILE A 24 1.50 11.74 -0.47
C ILE A 24 2.63 11.10 0.33
N ASP A 25 3.75 11.79 0.49
CA ASP A 25 4.89 11.32 1.29
C ASP A 25 4.49 11.13 2.76
N THR A 26 3.71 12.06 3.32
CA THR A 26 3.19 11.94 4.68
C THR A 26 2.28 10.72 4.84
N MET A 27 1.40 10.47 3.88
CA MET A 27 0.55 9.27 3.86
C MET A 27 1.40 8.00 3.79
N VAL A 28 2.35 7.92 2.85
CA VAL A 28 3.26 6.77 2.72
C VAL A 28 4.05 6.53 4.01
N SER A 29 4.59 7.60 4.60
CA SER A 29 5.33 7.56 5.87
C SER A 29 4.46 7.09 7.03
N SER A 30 3.23 7.58 7.12
CA SER A 30 2.27 7.17 8.16
C SER A 30 1.90 5.70 8.02
N HIS A 31 1.72 5.21 6.80
CA HIS A 31 1.47 3.79 6.56
C HIS A 31 2.65 2.93 6.99
N ARG A 32 3.90 3.34 6.70
CA ARG A 32 5.11 2.62 7.12
C ARG A 32 5.17 2.38 8.63
N LEU A 33 4.57 3.22 9.47
CA LEU A 33 4.51 2.98 10.92
C LEU A 33 3.80 1.67 11.27
N LEU A 34 2.87 1.18 10.43
CA LEU A 34 2.20 -0.10 10.64
C LEU A 34 3.17 -1.29 10.57
N SER A 35 4.33 -1.16 9.91
CA SER A 35 5.33 -2.24 9.89
C SER A 35 5.97 -2.50 11.26
N SER A 36 5.70 -1.65 12.27
CA SER A 36 6.12 -1.90 13.65
C SER A 36 5.26 -2.95 14.36
N LEU A 37 4.14 -3.36 13.78
CA LEU A 37 3.29 -4.40 14.33
C LEU A 37 3.91 -5.78 14.03
N ASP A 38 4.06 -6.60 15.07
CA ASP A 38 4.65 -7.96 14.97
C ASP A 38 3.96 -8.87 13.95
N GLN A 39 2.70 -8.59 13.63
CA GLN A 39 1.89 -9.36 12.69
C GLN A 39 2.15 -8.99 11.22
N ILE A 40 2.93 -7.94 10.92
CA ILE A 40 3.12 -7.39 9.57
C ILE A 40 4.57 -7.63 9.10
N PRO A 41 4.89 -8.81 8.54
CA PRO A 41 6.20 -9.10 7.98
C PRO A 41 6.55 -8.26 6.75
N HIS A 42 5.55 -7.70 6.04
CA HIS A 42 5.80 -6.93 4.83
C HIS A 42 4.77 -5.83 4.62
N LEU A 43 5.27 -4.64 4.30
CA LEU A 43 4.49 -3.47 3.94
C LEU A 43 5.22 -2.65 2.87
N ALA A 44 4.55 -2.38 1.76
CA ALA A 44 5.09 -1.56 0.68
C ALA A 44 4.03 -0.58 0.16
N ALA A 45 4.43 0.67 -0.09
CA ALA A 45 3.59 1.68 -0.72
C ALA A 45 4.36 2.33 -1.87
N CYS A 46 3.80 2.29 -3.09
CA CYS A 46 4.51 2.68 -4.31
C CYS A 46 3.59 3.35 -5.34
N HIS A 47 4.20 4.19 -6.18
CA HIS A 47 3.56 4.77 -7.36
C HIS A 47 3.48 3.74 -8.51
N ILE A 48 2.38 3.73 -9.24
CA ILE A 48 2.15 2.84 -10.39
C ILE A 48 2.77 3.48 -11.63
N HIS A 49 3.91 2.94 -12.08
CA HIS A 49 4.66 3.50 -13.21
C HIS A 49 4.00 3.23 -14.58
N ARG A 50 3.27 2.12 -14.73
CA ARG A 50 2.67 1.73 -16.02
C ARG A 50 1.22 1.31 -15.85
N ARG A 51 0.30 2.20 -16.24
CA ARG A 51 -1.14 1.95 -16.24
C ARG A 51 -1.54 1.33 -17.57
N ARG A 52 -1.84 0.02 -17.57
CA ARG A 52 -2.25 -0.72 -18.79
C ARG A 52 -3.76 -0.84 -18.95
N SER A 53 -4.53 -0.49 -17.92
CA SER A 53 -5.99 -0.55 -17.93
C SER A 53 -6.57 0.87 -17.94
N PRO A 54 -7.39 1.24 -18.94
CA PRO A 54 -8.10 2.53 -18.97
C PRO A 54 -9.16 2.66 -17.86
N ALA A 55 -9.67 1.54 -17.34
CA ALA A 55 -10.74 1.51 -16.33
C ALA A 55 -10.24 1.76 -14.90
N ALA A 56 -8.92 1.76 -14.70
CA ALA A 56 -8.29 1.81 -13.39
C ALA A 56 -7.34 3.01 -13.32
N ASP A 57 -7.89 4.20 -13.06
CA ASP A 57 -7.09 5.42 -12.88
C ASP A 57 -6.45 5.50 -11.49
N PHE A 58 -5.93 4.38 -11.01
CA PHE A 58 -5.19 4.33 -9.76
C PHE A 58 -3.77 4.82 -10.00
N THR A 59 -3.32 5.63 -9.07
CA THR A 59 -2.00 6.27 -9.14
C THR A 59 -0.99 5.50 -8.29
N HIS A 60 -1.44 4.93 -7.18
CA HIS A 60 -0.58 4.34 -6.17
C HIS A 60 -1.21 3.06 -5.64
N PHE A 61 -0.39 2.20 -5.05
CA PHE A 61 -0.84 1.01 -4.34
C PHE A 61 -0.16 0.87 -2.98
N LEU A 62 -0.86 0.20 -2.09
CA LEU A 62 -0.35 -0.27 -0.79
C LEU A 62 -0.50 -1.78 -0.76
N HIS A 63 0.58 -2.48 -0.45
CA HIS A 63 0.64 -3.92 -0.33
C HIS A 63 1.08 -4.30 1.08
N ILE A 64 0.23 -5.06 1.79
CA ILE A 64 0.48 -5.54 3.14
C ILE A 64 0.40 -7.06 3.13
N ARG A 65 1.34 -7.71 3.82
CA ARG A 65 1.21 -9.12 4.21
C ARG A 65 1.18 -9.21 5.71
N PHE A 66 0.25 -9.98 6.25
CA PHE A 66 0.17 -10.22 7.69
C PHE A 66 -0.19 -11.66 8.02
N PHE A 67 0.22 -12.08 9.21
CA PHE A 67 -0.08 -13.41 9.74
C PHE A 67 -1.49 -13.43 10.33
N SER A 68 -2.26 -14.47 10.00
CA SER A 68 -3.57 -14.75 10.62
C SER A 68 -3.46 -15.52 11.93
#